data_AF-A0A086L2B2-F1
#
_entry.id   AF-A0A086L2B2-F1
#
_cell.length_a   1.000
_cell.length_b   1.000
_cell.length_c   1.000
_cell.angle_alpha   90.00
_cell.angle_beta   90.00
_cell.angle_gamma   90.00
#
_symmetry.space_group_name_H-M   'P 1'
#
loop_
_entity.id
_entity.type
_entity.pdbx_description
1 polymer ?
#
loop_
_entity_poly.entity_id
_entity_poly.type
_entity_poly.pdbx_seq_one_letter_code
_entity_poly.pdbx_strand_id
1 'polypeptide(L)'
;MNESSALYERVLASFPTSVKYWKRYAEFCYRTGKVQAASAVYRRCIYACPHLDLWLSYLRFLYRVGSLHDFVQNLRRATDKVGYSYRSAPLWMELLALYIRVHNTLLLLKGNTQGLLSAPNLPGCSPAGLSPTPLLASEEEQRSFCRPLSATVGPLSEKLSDVNVLRTAFQQCLSTAIDGLDGVWAAYCSFESSVGASNSQLASKLTGEMEPHFEASKHAYQ
;
A
#
# COMPACT_ATOMS: atom_id res chain seq x y z
N MET A 1 -1.17 19.27 -30.97
CA MET A 1 -0.34 19.28 -29.75
C MET A 1 -0.73 20.54 -28.98
N ASN A 2 -1.23 20.47 -27.75
CA ASN A 2 -1.72 21.67 -27.04
C ASN A 2 -0.52 22.51 -26.57
N GLU A 3 -0.55 23.83 -26.78
CA GLU A 3 0.52 24.77 -26.39
C GLU A 3 0.93 24.63 -24.92
N SER A 4 -0.03 24.36 -24.02
CA SER A 4 0.23 24.15 -22.59
C SER A 4 1.08 22.90 -22.31
N SER A 5 0.92 21.81 -23.07
CA SER A 5 1.75 20.61 -22.91
C SER A 5 3.19 20.88 -23.35
N ALA A 6 3.39 21.64 -24.42
CA ALA A 6 4.72 22.02 -24.90
C ALA A 6 5.47 22.88 -23.87
N LEU A 7 4.77 23.77 -23.16
CA LEU A 7 5.35 24.55 -22.06
C LEU A 7 5.82 23.65 -20.92
N TYR A 8 5.01 22.68 -20.50
CA TYR A 8 5.40 21.73 -19.45
C TYR A 8 6.64 20.92 -19.85
N GLU A 9 6.69 20.41 -21.08
CA GLU A 9 7.87 19.67 -21.57
C GLU A 9 9.14 20.54 -21.57
N ARG A 10 9.04 21.82 -21.98
CA ARG A 10 10.19 22.75 -21.93
C ARG A 10 10.67 22.99 -20.50
N VAL A 11 9.74 23.22 -19.56
CA VAL A 11 10.08 23.41 -18.15
C VAL A 11 10.72 22.15 -17.56
N LEU A 12 10.21 20.97 -17.89
CA LEU A 12 10.76 19.70 -17.42
C LEU A 12 12.08 19.33 -18.09
N ALA A 13 12.36 19.82 -19.28
CA ALA A 13 13.68 19.71 -19.90
C ALA A 13 14.73 20.51 -19.10
N SER A 14 14.37 21.69 -18.58
CA SER A 14 15.25 22.49 -17.72
C SER A 14 15.30 22.00 -16.26
N PHE A 15 14.18 21.48 -15.75
CA PHE A 15 14.03 21.05 -14.35
C PHE A 15 13.47 19.62 -14.26
N PRO A 16 14.25 18.59 -14.65
CA PRO A 16 13.77 17.22 -14.79
C PRO A 16 13.40 16.54 -13.47
N THR A 17 13.84 17.07 -12.33
CA THR A 17 13.55 16.53 -10.99
C THR A 17 12.48 17.33 -10.24
N SER A 18 11.80 18.28 -10.90
CA SER A 18 10.80 19.12 -10.23
C SER A 18 9.48 18.38 -9.97
N VAL A 19 9.29 17.94 -8.72
CA VAL A 19 8.04 17.33 -8.21
C VAL A 19 6.82 18.18 -8.57
N LYS A 20 6.89 19.49 -8.36
CA LYS A 20 5.79 20.43 -8.60
C LYS A 20 5.35 20.44 -10.06
N TYR A 21 6.29 20.50 -11.00
CA TYR A 21 5.95 20.57 -12.43
C TYR A 21 5.50 19.23 -12.99
N TRP A 22 6.12 18.12 -12.57
CA TRP A 22 5.65 16.77 -12.94
C TRP A 22 4.21 16.53 -12.50
N LYS A 23 3.90 16.83 -11.23
CA LYS A 23 2.55 16.67 -10.68
C LYS A 23 1.53 17.54 -11.44
N ARG A 24 1.84 18.82 -11.64
CA ARG A 24 0.96 19.75 -12.37
C ARG A 24 0.71 19.30 -13.81
N TYR A 25 1.73 18.80 -14.50
CA TYR A 25 1.61 18.34 -15.87
C TYR A 25 0.70 17.10 -15.98
N ALA A 26 0.93 16.10 -15.13
CA ALA A 26 0.11 14.89 -15.12
C ALA A 26 -1.36 15.19 -14.77
N GLU A 27 -1.59 16.01 -13.75
CA GLU A 27 -2.94 16.43 -13.37
C GLU A 27 -3.61 17.30 -14.44
N PHE A 28 -2.86 18.15 -15.16
CA PHE A 28 -3.39 18.92 -16.28
C PHE A 28 -3.88 18.01 -17.41
N CYS A 29 -3.09 17.00 -17.79
CA CYS A 29 -3.49 16.00 -18.78
C CYS A 29 -4.76 15.25 -18.31
N TYR A 30 -4.84 14.91 -17.02
CA TYR A 30 -6.01 14.24 -16.47
C TYR A 30 -7.26 15.13 -16.48
N ARG A 31 -7.15 16.37 -16.01
CA ARG A 31 -8.25 17.35 -15.97
C ARG A 31 -8.77 17.75 -17.35
N THR A 32 -7.94 17.64 -18.38
CA THR A 32 -8.34 17.88 -19.78
C THR A 32 -8.91 16.63 -20.48
N GLY A 33 -9.22 15.57 -19.73
CA GLY A 33 -9.78 14.32 -20.26
C GLY A 33 -8.77 13.41 -20.95
N LYS A 34 -7.48 13.77 -20.99
CA LYS A 34 -6.42 13.01 -21.66
C LYS A 34 -5.79 11.98 -20.73
N VAL A 35 -6.58 10.97 -20.35
CA VAL A 35 -6.16 9.94 -19.38
C VAL A 35 -4.89 9.21 -19.81
N GLN A 36 -4.77 8.83 -21.09
CA GLN A 36 -3.58 8.14 -21.61
C GLN A 36 -2.32 9.03 -21.56
N ALA A 37 -2.47 10.33 -21.85
CA ALA A 37 -1.37 11.27 -21.72
C ALA A 37 -0.96 11.44 -20.25
N ALA A 38 -1.92 11.54 -19.33
CA ALA A 38 -1.64 11.61 -17.89
C ALA A 38 -0.88 10.36 -17.42
N SER A 39 -1.31 9.17 -17.84
CA SER A 39 -0.64 7.90 -17.55
C SER A 39 0.81 7.89 -18.08
N ALA A 40 1.04 8.35 -19.31
CA ALA A 40 2.38 8.45 -19.88
C ALA A 40 3.28 9.44 -19.10
N VAL A 41 2.74 10.58 -18.68
CA VAL A 41 3.47 11.55 -17.86
C VAL A 41 3.81 10.98 -16.49
N TYR A 42 2.87 10.31 -15.82
CA TYR A 42 3.13 9.66 -14.53
C TYR A 42 4.19 8.55 -14.64
N ARG A 43 4.11 7.71 -15.69
CA ARG A 43 5.12 6.67 -15.94
C ARG A 43 6.51 7.27 -16.14
N ARG A 44 6.64 8.41 -16.81
CA ARG A 44 7.92 9.14 -16.93
C ARG A 44 8.37 9.72 -15.60
N CYS A 45 7.46 10.36 -14.86
CA CYS A 45 7.83 11.10 -13.66
C CYS A 45 8.39 10.22 -12.55
N ILE A 46 7.84 9.02 -12.34
CA ILE A 46 8.29 8.12 -11.26
C ILE A 46 9.72 7.58 -11.48
N TYR A 47 10.19 7.50 -12.73
CA TYR A 47 11.57 7.15 -13.04
C TYR A 47 12.49 8.37 -13.00
N ALA A 48 12.04 9.52 -13.49
CA ALA A 48 12.84 10.75 -13.50
C ALA A 48 13.03 11.33 -12.09
N CYS A 49 12.03 11.20 -11.23
CA CYS A 49 12.01 11.73 -9.87
C CYS A 49 11.20 10.78 -8.96
N PRO A 50 11.85 9.80 -8.31
CA PRO A 50 11.17 8.87 -7.39
C PRO A 50 10.88 9.56 -6.05
N HIS A 51 10.02 10.57 -6.06
CA HIS A 51 9.62 11.32 -4.87
C HIS A 51 8.28 10.84 -4.33
N LEU A 52 8.13 10.78 -3.00
CA LEU A 52 6.93 10.30 -2.31
C LEU A 52 5.65 10.96 -2.82
N ASP A 53 5.62 12.29 -2.93
CA ASP A 53 4.43 13.01 -3.40
C ASP A 53 4.01 12.66 -4.84
N LEU A 54 4.97 12.31 -5.71
CA LEU A 54 4.69 11.88 -7.07
C LEU A 54 4.11 10.47 -7.08
N TRP A 55 4.67 9.56 -6.28
CA TRP A 55 4.11 8.22 -6.09
C TRP A 55 2.70 8.26 -5.53
N LEU A 56 2.46 9.03 -4.47
CA LEU A 56 1.11 9.22 -3.91
C LEU A 56 0.15 9.81 -4.93
N SER A 57 0.60 10.77 -5.74
CA SER A 57 -0.24 11.33 -6.81
C SER A 57 -0.55 10.32 -7.90
N TYR A 58 0.43 9.48 -8.27
CA TYR A 58 0.26 8.45 -9.28
C TYR A 58 -0.67 7.33 -8.80
N LEU A 59 -0.52 6.88 -7.55
CA LEU A 59 -1.39 5.88 -6.94
C LEU A 59 -2.85 6.36 -6.88
N ARG A 60 -3.09 7.63 -6.50
CA ARG A 60 -4.42 8.24 -6.56
C ARG A 60 -5.00 8.28 -7.98
N PHE A 61 -4.16 8.49 -8.98
CA PHE A 61 -4.57 8.42 -10.38
C PHE A 61 -4.93 6.98 -10.76
N LEU A 62 -4.07 6.00 -10.47
CA LEU A 62 -4.33 4.58 -10.74
C LEU A 62 -5.58 4.07 -10.03
N TYR A 63 -5.85 4.51 -8.81
CA TYR A 63 -7.07 4.14 -8.10
C TYR A 63 -8.34 4.61 -8.82
N ARG A 64 -8.28 5.74 -9.54
CA ARG A 64 -9.43 6.31 -10.26
C ARG A 64 -9.64 5.76 -11.66
N VAL A 65 -8.55 5.43 -12.37
CA VAL A 65 -8.62 5.08 -13.80
C VAL A 65 -7.94 3.77 -14.18
N GLY A 66 -7.10 3.23 -13.29
CA GLY A 66 -6.32 2.03 -13.53
C GLY A 66 -7.06 0.78 -13.07
N SER A 67 -6.51 -0.37 -13.42
CA SER A 67 -6.95 -1.63 -12.83
C SER A 67 -6.46 -1.74 -11.38
N LEU A 68 -7.18 -2.49 -10.55
CA LEU A 68 -6.73 -2.81 -9.19
C LEU A 68 -5.35 -3.49 -9.21
N HIS A 69 -5.08 -4.30 -10.22
CA HIS A 69 -3.76 -4.91 -10.43
C HIS A 69 -2.65 -3.87 -10.62
N ASP A 70 -2.85 -2.91 -11.51
CA ASP A 70 -1.87 -1.84 -11.75
C ASP A 70 -1.65 -1.03 -10.48
N PHE A 71 -2.72 -0.74 -9.74
CA PHE A 71 -2.64 -0.07 -8.46
C PHE A 71 -1.79 -0.88 -7.46
N VAL A 72 -2.10 -2.16 -7.24
CA VAL A 72 -1.37 -3.03 -6.29
C VAL A 72 0.10 -3.15 -6.66
N GLN A 73 0.40 -3.37 -7.95
CA GLN A 73 1.77 -3.50 -8.42
C GLN A 73 2.56 -2.21 -8.20
N ASN A 74 1.97 -1.04 -8.49
CA ASN A 74 2.65 0.23 -8.29
C ASN A 74 2.68 0.65 -6.81
N LEU A 75 1.75 0.21 -5.98
CA LEU A 75 1.76 0.45 -4.53
C LEU A 75 2.95 -0.26 -3.89
N ARG A 76 3.15 -1.54 -4.19
CA ARG A 76 4.35 -2.30 -3.78
C ARG A 76 5.63 -1.59 -4.19
N ARG A 77 5.73 -1.23 -5.48
CA ARG A 77 6.91 -0.52 -6.01
C ARG A 77 7.14 0.84 -5.34
N ALA A 78 6.07 1.57 -5.01
CA ALA A 78 6.17 2.82 -4.29
C ALA A 78 6.74 2.59 -2.90
N THR A 79 6.20 1.63 -2.16
CA THR A 79 6.70 1.28 -0.82
C THR A 79 8.17 0.86 -0.86
N ASP A 80 8.59 0.05 -1.84
CA ASP A 80 10.00 -0.36 -2.00
C ASP A 80 10.95 0.79 -2.37
N LYS A 81 10.44 1.89 -2.95
CA LYS A 81 11.28 3.01 -3.43
C LYS A 81 11.27 4.21 -2.51
N VAL A 82 10.13 4.51 -1.89
CA VAL A 82 9.90 5.73 -1.11
C VAL A 82 9.24 5.45 0.25
N GLY A 83 9.19 4.19 0.67
CA GLY A 83 8.63 3.75 1.96
C GLY A 83 9.56 3.92 3.16
N TYR A 84 10.69 4.64 3.04
CA TYR A 84 11.71 4.74 4.10
C TYR A 84 11.66 6.05 4.89
N SER A 85 10.57 6.80 4.80
CA SER A 85 10.42 8.11 5.43
C SER A 85 9.18 8.12 6.31
N TYR A 86 9.18 8.89 7.39
CA TYR A 86 8.00 9.05 8.26
C TYR A 86 6.76 9.50 7.48
N ARG A 87 6.92 10.32 6.43
CA ARG A 87 5.84 10.77 5.56
C ARG A 87 5.21 9.64 4.73
N SER A 88 5.85 8.48 4.65
CA SER A 88 5.37 7.32 3.91
C SER A 88 4.33 6.49 4.67
N ALA A 89 3.95 6.88 5.89
CA ALA A 89 2.88 6.22 6.65
C ALA A 89 1.62 5.94 5.79
N PRO A 90 1.10 6.88 4.97
CA PRO A 90 -0.06 6.62 4.12
C PRO A 90 0.18 5.51 3.07
N LEU A 91 1.41 5.32 2.59
CA LEU A 91 1.73 4.22 1.66
C LEU A 91 1.67 2.87 2.36
N TRP A 92 2.28 2.78 3.54
CA TRP A 92 2.29 1.55 4.34
C TRP A 92 0.90 1.17 4.80
N MET A 93 0.11 2.13 5.28
CA MET A 93 -1.27 1.89 5.73
C MET A 93 -2.14 1.39 4.57
N GLU A 94 -2.00 1.98 3.37
CA GLU A 94 -2.73 1.51 2.18
C GLU A 94 -2.30 0.09 1.77
N LEU A 95 -1.00 -0.22 1.84
CA LEU A 95 -0.46 -1.54 1.50
C LEU A 95 -0.95 -2.62 2.46
N LEU A 96 -0.86 -2.36 3.77
CA LEU A 96 -1.33 -3.29 4.80
C LEU A 96 -2.84 -3.48 4.73
N ALA A 97 -3.60 -2.39 4.58
CA ALA A 97 -5.05 -2.45 4.43
C ALA A 97 -5.46 -3.32 3.22
N LEU A 98 -4.78 -3.15 2.09
CA LEU A 98 -5.01 -3.97 0.89
C LEU A 98 -4.75 -5.46 1.17
N TYR A 99 -3.60 -5.80 1.78
CA TYR A 99 -3.27 -7.20 2.04
C TYR A 99 -4.19 -7.83 3.08
N ILE A 100 -4.58 -7.07 4.10
CA ILE A 100 -5.58 -7.51 5.08
C ILE A 100 -6.92 -7.80 4.38
N ARG A 101 -7.38 -6.92 3.48
CA ARG A 101 -8.61 -7.14 2.69
C ARG A 101 -8.52 -8.42 1.87
N VAL A 102 -7.39 -8.68 1.23
CA VAL A 102 -7.16 -9.91 0.46
C VAL A 102 -7.13 -11.14 1.38
N HIS A 103 -6.41 -11.08 2.51
CA HIS A 103 -6.34 -12.15 3.50
C HIS A 103 -7.74 -12.51 4.04
N ASN A 104 -8.50 -11.51 4.48
CA ASN A 104 -9.86 -11.70 4.98
C ASN A 104 -10.79 -12.26 3.89
N THR A 105 -10.67 -11.79 2.64
CA THR A 105 -11.42 -12.35 1.51
C THR A 105 -11.11 -13.84 1.33
N LEU A 106 -9.83 -14.22 1.37
CA LEU A 106 -9.41 -15.62 1.24
C LEU A 106 -9.89 -16.50 2.40
N LEU A 107 -9.93 -15.99 3.62
CA LEU A 107 -10.51 -16.70 4.77
C LEU A 107 -12.01 -16.94 4.57
N LEU A 108 -12.75 -15.91 4.17
CA LEU A 108 -14.19 -16.00 3.93
C LEU A 108 -14.53 -16.97 2.80
N LEU A 109 -13.73 -16.99 1.71
CA LEU A 109 -13.89 -17.96 0.62
C LEU A 109 -13.67 -19.41 1.09
N LYS A 110 -12.88 -19.62 2.14
CA LYS A 110 -12.70 -20.93 2.79
C LYS A 110 -13.78 -21.23 3.83
N GLY A 111 -14.76 -20.35 4.01
CA GLY A 111 -15.79 -20.46 5.06
C GLY A 111 -15.27 -20.21 6.47
N ASN A 112 -14.08 -19.62 6.62
CA ASN A 112 -13.50 -19.32 7.93
C ASN A 112 -13.76 -17.86 8.32
N THR A 113 -14.47 -17.66 9.43
CA THR A 113 -14.71 -16.33 10.03
C THR A 113 -13.81 -16.05 11.23
N GLN A 114 -13.06 -17.04 11.69
CA GLN A 114 -12.06 -16.89 12.73
C GLN A 114 -10.75 -16.35 12.13
N GLY A 115 -10.11 -15.42 12.83
CA GLY A 115 -8.83 -14.82 12.39
C GLY A 115 -8.97 -13.65 11.41
N LEU A 116 -10.17 -13.10 11.22
CA LEU A 116 -10.34 -11.88 10.45
C LEU A 116 -9.61 -10.71 11.12
N LEU A 117 -8.83 -9.97 10.34
CA LEU A 117 -8.00 -8.89 10.84
C LEU A 117 -8.70 -7.54 10.70
N SER A 118 -8.49 -6.67 11.70
CA SER A 118 -8.91 -5.27 11.68
C SER A 118 -7.84 -4.36 11.07
N ALA A 119 -8.25 -3.17 10.62
CA ALA A 119 -7.30 -2.18 10.13
C ALA A 119 -6.48 -1.60 11.28
N PRO A 120 -5.16 -1.38 11.10
CA PRO A 120 -4.39 -0.54 12.01
C PRO A 120 -4.90 0.90 11.89
N ASN A 121 -5.26 1.51 13.02
CA ASN A 121 -5.75 2.89 13.05
C ASN A 121 -4.59 3.88 13.15
N LEU A 122 -4.80 5.09 12.61
CA LEU A 122 -3.94 6.24 12.89
C LEU A 122 -4.10 6.69 14.37
N PRO A 123 -3.07 7.31 14.97
CA PRO A 123 -3.11 7.79 16.34
C PRO A 123 -4.30 8.74 16.56
N GLY A 124 -5.05 8.53 17.65
CA GLY A 124 -6.19 9.37 18.06
C GLY A 124 -7.57 8.88 17.62
N CYS A 125 -7.68 7.80 16.83
CA CYS A 125 -8.97 7.28 16.36
C CYS A 125 -9.58 6.19 17.28
N SER A 126 -8.73 5.42 17.98
CA SER A 126 -9.16 4.40 18.95
C SER A 126 -8.06 4.16 20.00
N PRO A 127 -8.41 4.00 21.29
CA PRO A 127 -7.44 3.71 22.35
C PRO A 127 -6.73 2.36 22.18
N ALA A 128 -7.32 1.43 21.41
CA ALA A 128 -6.75 0.10 21.16
C ALA A 128 -5.89 0.02 19.88
N GLY A 129 -5.76 1.11 19.12
CA GLY A 129 -4.98 1.12 17.86
C GLY A 129 -5.58 0.32 16.69
N LEU A 130 -6.72 -0.36 16.87
CA LEU A 130 -7.41 -1.14 15.83
C LEU A 130 -8.85 -0.67 15.58
N SER A 131 -9.34 -0.86 14.35
CA SER A 131 -10.75 -0.68 14.02
C SER A 131 -11.65 -1.69 14.77
N PRO A 132 -12.86 -1.27 15.22
CA PRO A 132 -13.75 -2.16 15.97
C PRO A 132 -14.33 -3.29 15.12
N THR A 133 -14.31 -3.12 13.79
CA THR A 133 -14.78 -4.11 12.82
C THR A 133 -13.61 -4.64 11.98
N PRO A 134 -13.64 -5.93 11.61
CA PRO A 134 -12.69 -6.48 10.65
C PRO A 134 -12.76 -5.74 9.32
N LEU A 135 -11.61 -5.61 8.66
CA LEU A 135 -11.50 -4.88 7.41
C LEU A 135 -11.89 -5.78 6.23
N LEU A 136 -13.03 -5.51 5.61
CA LEU A 136 -13.56 -6.31 4.50
C LEU A 136 -13.39 -5.60 3.16
N ALA A 137 -13.14 -6.38 2.11
CA ALA A 137 -13.14 -5.91 0.73
C ALA A 137 -14.57 -5.67 0.23
N SER A 138 -14.76 -4.64 -0.60
CA SER A 138 -16.03 -4.45 -1.31
C SER A 138 -16.29 -5.61 -2.28
N GLU A 139 -17.55 -5.83 -2.71
CA GLU A 139 -17.85 -6.88 -3.68
C GLU A 139 -17.05 -6.71 -5.00
N GLU A 140 -16.84 -5.46 -5.43
CA GLU A 140 -16.07 -5.14 -6.63
C GLU A 140 -14.58 -5.48 -6.45
N GLU A 141 -14.01 -5.18 -5.28
CA GLU A 141 -12.65 -5.56 -4.93
C GLU A 141 -12.50 -7.09 -4.85
N GLN A 142 -13.43 -7.79 -4.20
CA GLN A 142 -13.42 -9.25 -4.08
C GLN A 142 -13.44 -9.93 -5.46
N ARG A 143 -14.33 -9.49 -6.36
CA ARG A 143 -14.37 -9.96 -7.75
C ARG A 143 -13.05 -9.69 -8.47
N SER A 144 -12.48 -8.50 -8.27
CA SER A 144 -11.21 -8.10 -8.88
C SER A 144 -10.01 -8.91 -8.37
N PHE A 145 -9.99 -9.25 -7.08
CA PHE A 145 -8.94 -10.08 -6.47
C PHE A 145 -8.93 -11.50 -7.03
N CYS A 146 -10.12 -12.07 -7.28
CA CYS A 146 -10.29 -13.46 -7.73
C CYS A 146 -10.25 -13.61 -9.27
N ARG A 147 -10.28 -12.52 -10.02
CA ARG A 147 -10.25 -12.55 -11.48
C ARG A 147 -8.80 -12.76 -11.98
N PRO A 148 -8.57 -13.70 -12.93
CA PRO A 148 -7.26 -13.83 -13.58
C PRO A 148 -6.82 -12.52 -14.24
N LEU A 149 -5.54 -12.19 -14.09
CA LEU A 149 -4.95 -10.94 -14.56
C LEU A 149 -4.61 -10.97 -16.05
N SER A 150 -4.32 -12.17 -16.58
CA SER A 150 -4.07 -12.45 -17.99
C SER A 150 -4.32 -13.94 -18.26
N ALA A 151 -4.29 -14.36 -19.53
CA ALA A 151 -4.40 -15.77 -19.93
C ALA A 151 -3.33 -16.67 -19.26
N THR A 152 -2.18 -16.11 -18.93
CA THR A 152 -1.04 -16.82 -18.31
C THR A 152 -0.78 -16.43 -16.85
N VAL A 153 -1.50 -15.42 -16.33
CA VAL A 153 -1.24 -14.86 -15.00
C VAL A 153 -2.49 -15.04 -14.15
N GLY A 154 -2.37 -15.90 -13.13
CA GLY A 154 -3.41 -16.18 -12.16
C GLY A 154 -3.89 -14.93 -11.39
N PRO A 155 -4.99 -15.06 -10.63
CA PRO A 155 -5.58 -13.97 -9.89
C PRO A 155 -4.64 -13.36 -8.85
N LEU A 156 -4.93 -12.12 -8.45
CA LEU A 156 -4.16 -11.46 -7.39
C LEU A 156 -4.24 -12.24 -6.07
N SER A 157 -5.41 -12.81 -5.77
CA SER A 157 -5.64 -13.60 -4.56
C SER A 157 -4.69 -14.80 -4.43
N GLU A 158 -4.32 -15.44 -5.54
CA GLU A 158 -3.36 -16.55 -5.55
C GLU A 158 -1.95 -16.07 -5.19
N LYS A 159 -1.48 -15.00 -5.85
CA LYS A 159 -0.16 -14.40 -5.59
C LYS A 159 0.01 -13.90 -4.15
N LEU A 160 -1.09 -13.50 -3.53
CA LEU A 160 -1.13 -12.94 -2.17
C LEU A 160 -1.59 -13.94 -1.10
N SER A 161 -1.84 -15.19 -1.48
CA SER A 161 -2.34 -16.21 -0.57
C SER A 161 -1.29 -16.69 0.44
N ASP A 162 0.00 -16.52 0.12
CA ASP A 162 1.08 -16.87 1.04
C ASP A 162 1.08 -15.90 2.22
N VAL A 163 0.90 -16.48 3.41
CA VAL A 163 0.88 -15.76 4.68
C VAL A 163 2.16 -14.97 4.93
N ASN A 164 3.29 -15.40 4.37
CA ASN A 164 4.56 -14.69 4.47
C ASN A 164 4.54 -13.33 3.78
N VAL A 165 3.71 -13.15 2.75
CA VAL A 165 3.58 -11.85 2.05
C VAL A 165 3.04 -10.79 3.00
N LEU A 166 2.00 -11.11 3.78
CA LEU A 166 1.44 -10.19 4.77
C LEU A 166 2.38 -10.04 5.97
N ARG A 167 2.98 -11.13 6.44
CA ARG A 167 3.99 -11.10 7.52
C ARG A 167 5.14 -10.17 7.21
N THR A 168 5.81 -10.36 6.08
CA THR A 168 6.96 -9.53 5.70
C THR A 168 6.57 -8.08 5.54
N ALA A 169 5.36 -7.78 5.03
CA ALA A 169 4.88 -6.40 4.94
C ALA A 169 4.69 -5.76 6.32
N PHE A 170 4.12 -6.48 7.30
CA PHE A 170 4.06 -6.01 8.68
C PHE A 170 5.44 -5.77 9.26
N GLN A 171 6.35 -6.74 9.12
CA GLN A 171 7.71 -6.65 9.68
C GLN A 171 8.50 -5.49 9.08
N GLN A 172 8.41 -5.27 7.78
CA GLN A 172 9.03 -4.13 7.10
C GLN A 172 8.42 -2.81 7.58
N CYS A 173 7.09 -2.72 7.68
CA CYS A 173 6.40 -1.54 8.17
C CYS A 173 6.81 -1.20 9.61
N LEU A 174 6.87 -2.20 10.49
CA LEU A 174 7.27 -2.06 11.90
C LEU A 174 8.75 -1.69 12.07
N SER A 175 9.58 -2.00 11.09
CA SER A 175 10.99 -1.61 11.04
C SER A 175 11.21 -0.24 10.37
N THR A 176 10.13 0.45 9.99
CA THR A 176 10.18 1.76 9.36
C THR A 176 9.65 2.80 10.34
N ALA A 177 10.44 3.86 10.62
CA ALA A 177 10.02 4.95 11.49
C ALA A 177 8.90 5.79 10.85
N ILE A 178 7.65 5.35 11.02
CA ILE A 178 6.44 5.98 10.52
C ILE A 178 5.46 6.30 11.66
N ASP A 179 4.49 7.16 11.38
CA ASP A 179 3.39 7.43 12.32
C ASP A 179 2.40 6.25 12.38
N GLY A 180 1.73 6.08 13.53
CA GLY A 180 0.70 5.04 13.70
C GLY A 180 1.21 3.61 13.91
N LEU A 181 2.50 3.44 14.27
CA LEU A 181 3.10 2.12 14.50
C LEU A 181 2.38 1.31 15.59
N ASP A 182 1.79 1.95 16.60
CA ASP A 182 1.05 1.24 17.67
C ASP A 182 -0.13 0.43 17.11
N GLY A 183 -0.87 0.99 16.14
CA GLY A 183 -1.96 0.28 15.47
C GLY A 183 -1.44 -0.86 14.60
N VAL A 184 -0.31 -0.64 13.92
CA VAL A 184 0.36 -1.68 13.11
C VAL A 184 0.84 -2.83 13.98
N TRP A 185 1.41 -2.54 15.15
CA TRP A 185 1.86 -3.54 16.11
C TRP A 185 0.70 -4.39 16.62
N ALA A 186 -0.40 -3.75 17.04
CA ALA A 186 -1.60 -4.45 17.46
C ALA A 186 -2.17 -5.37 16.35
N ALA A 187 -2.16 -4.90 15.10
CA ALA A 187 -2.61 -5.68 13.94
C ALA A 187 -1.68 -6.88 13.68
N TYR A 188 -0.36 -6.70 13.80
CA TYR A 188 0.63 -7.76 13.64
C TYR A 188 0.49 -8.85 14.72
N CYS A 189 0.31 -8.47 15.99
CA CYS A 189 0.09 -9.43 17.08
C CYS A 189 -1.19 -10.24 16.86
N SER A 190 -2.28 -9.60 16.43
CA SER A 190 -3.54 -10.27 16.07
C SER A 190 -3.35 -11.24 14.90
N PHE A 191 -2.60 -10.80 13.87
CA PHE A 191 -2.24 -11.62 12.72
C PHE A 191 -1.43 -12.86 13.11
N GLU A 192 -0.33 -12.73 13.85
CA GLU A 192 0.48 -13.88 14.25
C GLU A 192 -0.29 -14.82 15.17
N SER A 193 -1.17 -14.31 16.03
CA SER A 193 -2.06 -15.14 16.85
C SER A 193 -3.06 -15.93 16.00
N SER A 194 -3.62 -15.32 14.96
CA SER A 194 -4.58 -15.96 14.05
C SER A 194 -3.95 -17.04 13.19
N VAL A 195 -2.75 -16.78 12.65
CA VAL A 195 -2.01 -17.72 11.79
C VAL A 195 -1.36 -18.81 12.62
N GLY A 196 -0.84 -18.45 13.79
CA GLY A 196 -0.19 -19.34 14.75
C GLY A 196 -1.15 -20.11 15.64
N ALA A 197 -2.46 -20.14 15.37
CA ALA A 197 -3.42 -20.90 16.17
C ALA A 197 -3.03 -22.38 16.34
N SER A 198 -2.36 -22.97 15.34
CA SER A 198 -1.80 -24.32 15.39
C SER A 198 -0.34 -24.39 15.89
N ASN A 199 0.37 -23.26 15.99
CA ASN A 199 1.77 -23.19 16.41
C ASN A 199 2.04 -21.88 17.19
N SER A 200 1.53 -21.83 18.42
CA SER A 200 1.61 -20.64 19.29
C SER A 200 3.04 -20.27 19.69
N GLN A 201 3.95 -21.26 19.73
CA GLN A 201 5.38 -21.04 20.00
C GLN A 201 6.07 -20.25 18.89
N LEU A 202 5.71 -20.51 17.62
CA LEU A 202 6.24 -19.74 16.51
C LEU A 202 5.74 -18.29 16.54
N ALA A 203 4.45 -18.10 16.82
CA ALA A 203 3.85 -16.77 16.91
C ALA A 203 4.48 -15.90 18.01
N SER A 204 4.69 -16.47 19.21
CA SER A 204 5.34 -15.76 20.32
C SER A 204 6.79 -15.42 19.99
N LYS A 205 7.53 -16.35 19.36
CA LYS A 205 8.91 -16.11 18.91
C LYS A 205 9.00 -14.97 17.89
N LEU A 206 8.17 -15.00 16.84
CA LEU A 206 8.17 -13.97 15.79
C LEU A 206 7.73 -12.59 16.32
N THR A 207 6.82 -12.57 17.29
CA THR A 207 6.41 -11.32 17.94
C THR A 207 7.54 -10.78 18.81
N GLY A 208 8.15 -11.61 19.67
CA GLY A 208 9.26 -11.21 20.53
C GLY A 208 10.51 -10.77 19.75
N GLU A 209 10.81 -11.39 18.61
CA GLU A 209 11.90 -10.96 17.72
C GLU A 209 11.64 -9.58 17.10
N MET A 210 10.38 -9.24 16.81
CA MET A 210 10.00 -7.97 16.19
C MET A 210 9.82 -6.80 17.16
N GLU A 211 9.56 -7.08 18.43
CA GLU A 211 9.37 -6.07 19.48
C GLU A 211 10.52 -5.04 19.56
N PRO A 212 11.81 -5.42 19.60
CA PRO A 212 12.90 -4.44 19.63
C PRO A 212 12.97 -3.58 18.36
N HIS A 213 12.59 -4.12 17.20
CA HIS A 213 12.56 -3.37 15.94
C HIS A 213 11.42 -2.33 15.93
N PHE A 214 10.27 -2.70 16.47
CA PHE A 214 9.14 -1.80 16.67
C PHE A 214 9.50 -0.66 17.63
N GLU A 215 10.07 -0.96 18.80
CA GLU A 215 10.46 0.05 19.78
C GLU A 215 11.55 0.99 19.23
N ALA A 216 12.54 0.47 18.50
CA ALA A 216 13.55 1.29 17.85
C ALA A 216 12.94 2.24 16.80
N SER A 217 12.01 1.74 15.99
CA SER A 217 11.34 2.55 14.95
C SER A 217 10.41 3.60 15.56
N LYS A 218 9.74 3.26 16.66
CA LYS A 218 8.88 4.17 17.43
C LYS A 218 9.71 5.29 18.07
N HIS A 219 10.83 4.96 18.70
CA HIS A 219 11.74 5.95 19.28
C HIS A 219 12.39 6.85 18.23
N ALA A 220 12.70 6.34 17.03
CA ALA A 220 13.25 7.15 15.94
C ALA A 220 12.26 8.19 15.38
N TYR A 221 10.97 8.05 15.69
CA TYR A 221 9.91 8.94 15.23
C TYR A 221 9.45 9.97 16.29
N GLN A 222 9.60 9.67 17.59
CA GLN A 222 9.27 10.56 18.71
C GLN A 222 10.27 11.70 18.86
#